data_AF-A0AAW1JVB1-F1
#
_entry.id   AF-A0AAW1JVB1-F1
#
_cell.length_a   1.000
_cell.length_b   1.000
_cell.length_c   1.000
_cell.angle_alpha   90.00
_cell.angle_beta   90.00
_cell.angle_gamma   90.00
#
_symmetry.space_group_name_H-M   'P 1'
#
loop_
_entity.id
_entity.type
_entity.pdbx_description
1 polymer ?
#
loop_
_entity_poly.entity_id
_entity_poly.type
_entity_poly.pdbx_seq_one_letter_code
_entity_poly.pdbx_strand_id
1 'polypeptide(L)'
;MPIKVLQTNVGRACAAQHLAYATPRQWGVDILIVSEPKKKRVHGMKWLKDNRTNVAALFLSKNIEVLGHRTGDGYLLTSLKDLDIVCY
;
A
#
# COMPACT_ATOMS: atom_id res chain seq x y z
N MET A 1 -2.41 17.86 9.06
CA MET A 1 -3.39 17.46 8.03
C MET A 1 -3.70 15.99 8.22
N PRO A 2 -4.95 15.53 8.00
CA PRO A 2 -5.26 14.11 8.10
C PRO A 2 -4.58 13.33 6.98
N ILE A 3 -4.06 12.14 7.29
CA ILE A 3 -3.53 11.20 6.31
C ILE A 3 -4.70 10.44 5.69
N LYS A 4 -4.81 10.45 4.37
CA LYS A 4 -5.85 9.72 3.64
C LYS A 4 -5.32 8.38 3.18
N VAL A 5 -6.00 7.31 3.59
CA VAL A 5 -5.64 5.93 3.24
C VAL A 5 -6.74 5.31 2.40
N LEU A 6 -6.37 4.66 1.30
CA LEU A 6 -7.24 3.78 0.53
C LEU A 6 -6.78 2.34 0.75
N GLN A 7 -7.64 1.50 1.34
CA GLN A 7 -7.41 0.07 1.45
C GLN A 7 -8.43 -0.68 0.60
N THR A 8 -7.96 -1.64 -0.19
CA THR A 8 -8.84 -2.46 -1.04
C THR A 8 -8.25 -3.84 -1.29
N ASN A 9 -9.10 -4.86 -1.40
CA ASN A 9 -8.71 -6.16 -1.95
C ASN A 9 -8.96 -6.13 -3.47
N VAL A 10 -7.99 -6.54 -4.28
CA VAL A 10 -8.10 -6.57 -5.74
C VAL A 10 -8.20 -7.99 -6.33
N GLY A 11 -8.21 -9.03 -5.50
CA GLY A 11 -8.42 -10.43 -5.91
C GLY A 11 -7.47 -10.90 -7.00
N ARG A 12 -6.24 -10.35 -7.03
CA ARG A 12 -5.24 -10.54 -8.10
C ARG A 12 -5.72 -10.16 -9.51
N ALA A 13 -6.83 -9.43 -9.63
CA ALA A 13 -7.42 -8.99 -10.88
C ALA A 13 -6.71 -7.74 -11.40
N CYS A 14 -6.27 -7.77 -12.66
CA CYS A 14 -5.52 -6.66 -13.25
C CYS A 14 -6.35 -5.37 -13.34
N ALA A 15 -7.61 -5.49 -13.76
CA ALA A 15 -8.51 -4.34 -13.89
C ALA A 15 -8.80 -3.69 -12.53
N ALA A 16 -9.05 -4.48 -11.49
CA ALA A 16 -9.27 -3.98 -10.13
C ALA A 16 -8.03 -3.23 -9.61
N GLN A 17 -6.83 -3.77 -9.85
CA GLN A 17 -5.59 -3.09 -9.46
C GLN A 17 -5.32 -1.80 -10.24
N HIS A 18 -5.71 -1.73 -11.52
CA HIS A 18 -5.65 -0.50 -12.29
C HIS A 18 -6.57 0.57 -11.72
N LEU A 19 -7.80 0.21 -11.37
CA LEU A 19 -8.74 1.12 -10.71
C LEU A 19 -8.18 1.61 -9.38
N ALA A 20 -7.70 0.69 -8.54
CA ALA A 20 -7.07 1.04 -7.26
C ALA A 20 -5.87 1.99 -7.40
N TYR A 21 -5.16 1.98 -8.53
CA TYR A 21 -4.03 2.88 -8.80
C TYR A 21 -4.46 4.25 -9.34
N ALA A 22 -5.61 4.31 -10.03
CA ALA A 22 -6.15 5.55 -10.56
C ALA A 22 -6.85 6.38 -9.47
N THR A 23 -7.57 5.71 -8.56
CA THR A 23 -8.35 6.36 -7.47
C THR A 23 -7.52 7.35 -6.64
N PRO A 24 -6.29 7.04 -6.19
CA PRO A 24 -5.54 7.96 -5.35
C PRO A 24 -5.28 9.35 -5.95
N ARG A 25 -5.13 9.43 -7.28
CA ARG A 25 -4.93 10.71 -7.97
C ARG A 25 -6.18 11.58 -7.94
N GLN A 26 -7.35 10.98 -8.03
CA GLN A 26 -8.63 11.69 -8.04
C GLN A 26 -9.05 12.14 -6.63
N TRP A 27 -8.71 11.36 -5.60
CA TRP A 27 -9.18 11.59 -4.23
C TRP A 27 -8.11 12.22 -3.30
N GLY A 28 -6.90 12.41 -3.82
CA GLY A 28 -5.75 12.91 -3.06
C GLY A 28 -5.40 11.98 -1.91
N VAL A 29 -5.34 10.67 -2.17
CA VAL A 29 -4.98 9.66 -1.18
C VAL A 29 -3.46 9.65 -1.00
N ASP A 30 -3.01 9.61 0.25
CA ASP A 30 -1.58 9.64 0.58
C ASP A 30 -0.96 8.23 0.61
N ILE A 31 -1.74 7.22 1.00
CA ILE A 31 -1.30 5.83 1.14
C ILE A 31 -2.33 4.89 0.49
N LEU A 32 -1.85 4.03 -0.41
CA LEU A 32 -2.63 2.98 -1.03
C LEU A 32 -2.20 1.62 -0.47
N ILE A 33 -3.12 0.88 0.14
CA ILE A 33 -2.95 -0.48 0.65
C ILE A 33 -3.77 -1.43 -0.22
N VAL A 34 -3.13 -2.47 -0.73
CA VAL A 34 -3.74 -3.46 -1.61
C VAL A 34 -3.56 -4.87 -1.05
N SER A 35 -4.67 -5.52 -0.73
CA SER A 35 -4.70 -6.96 -0.45
C SER A 35 -4.88 -7.74 -1.76
N GLU A 36 -4.25 -8.90 -1.83
CA GLU A 36 -4.14 -9.76 -3.00
C GLU A 36 -3.69 -9.04 -4.29
N PRO A 37 -2.58 -8.28 -4.28
CA PRO A 37 -2.12 -7.60 -5.48
C PRO A 37 -1.70 -8.61 -6.55
N LYS A 38 -1.82 -8.22 -7.83
CA LYS A 38 -1.13 -8.90 -8.92
C LYS A 38 0.37 -8.76 -8.69
N LYS A 39 1.02 -9.86 -8.26
CA LYS A 39 2.43 -9.90 -7.85
C LYS A 39 3.40 -9.19 -8.81
N LYS A 40 3.21 -9.38 -10.13
CA LYS A 40 4.04 -8.75 -11.17
C LYS A 40 4.01 -7.22 -11.16
N ARG A 41 2.93 -6.60 -10.67
CA ARG A 41 2.73 -5.13 -10.65
C ARG A 41 3.25 -4.46 -9.38
N VAL A 42 3.48 -5.22 -8.31
CA VAL A 42 4.03 -4.75 -7.03
C VAL A 42 5.48 -5.19 -6.82
N HIS A 43 6.18 -5.55 -7.90
CA HIS A 43 7.59 -5.97 -7.83
C HIS A 43 8.58 -4.80 -7.98
N GLY A 44 8.11 -3.58 -8.19
CA GLY A 44 8.96 -2.38 -8.32
C GLY A 44 9.33 -1.74 -6.97
N MET A 45 10.40 -0.95 -6.96
CA MET A 45 11.02 -0.36 -5.75
C MET A 45 10.12 0.54 -4.88
N LYS A 46 8.96 0.97 -5.39
CA LYS A 46 8.05 1.86 -4.65
C LYS A 46 7.07 1.15 -3.73
N TRP A 47 6.94 -0.17 -3.86
CA TRP A 47 5.98 -0.95 -3.07
C TRP A 47 6.66 -1.56 -1.86
N LEU A 48 6.08 -1.34 -0.69
CA LEU A 48 6.29 -2.22 0.45
C LEU A 48 5.35 -3.40 0.30
N LYS A 49 5.82 -4.60 0.63
CA LYS A 49 5.05 -5.85 0.45
C LYS A 49 5.39 -6.84 1.53
N ASP A 50 4.42 -7.65 1.92
CA ASP A 50 4.66 -8.78 2.80
C ASP A 50 5.49 -9.86 2.09
N ASN A 51 5.93 -10.88 2.84
CA ASN A 51 6.82 -11.92 2.31
C ASN A 51 6.18 -12.69 1.15
N ARG A 52 4.86 -12.87 1.18
CA ARG A 52 4.11 -13.65 0.18
C ARG A 52 3.53 -12.81 -0.94
N THR A 53 3.62 -11.48 -0.85
CA THR A 53 2.95 -10.53 -1.74
C THR A 53 1.43 -10.74 -1.75
N ASN A 54 0.87 -11.02 -0.58
CA ASN A 54 -0.55 -10.99 -0.28
C ASN A 54 -1.03 -9.60 0.10
N VAL A 55 -0.13 -8.73 0.60
CA VAL A 55 -0.44 -7.34 0.95
C VAL A 55 0.68 -6.46 0.41
N ALA A 56 0.33 -5.30 -0.13
CA ALA A 56 1.30 -4.32 -0.57
C ALA A 56 0.82 -2.90 -0.28
N ALA A 57 1.73 -2.03 0.14
CA ALA A 57 1.48 -0.61 0.41
C ALA A 57 2.32 0.29 -0.50
N LEU A 58 1.71 1.37 -1.00
CA LEU A 58 2.34 2.39 -1.81
C LEU A 58 2.11 3.76 -1.16
N PHE A 59 3.21 4.45 -0.88
CA PHE A 59 3.24 5.80 -0.31
C PHE A 59 3.33 6.79 -1.46
N LEU A 60 2.26 7.58 -1.64
CA LEU A 60 2.06 8.45 -2.80
C LEU A 60 2.44 9.91 -2.49
N SER A 61 2.20 10.32 -1.24
CA SER A 61 2.50 11.66 -0.76
C SER A 61 3.97 11.79 -0.37
N LYS A 62 4.63 12.83 -0.87
CA LYS A 62 6.03 13.16 -0.50
C LYS A 62 6.17 13.61 0.95
N ASN A 63 5.06 13.96 1.60
CA ASN A 63 5.03 14.42 2.98
C ASN A 63 4.98 13.26 3.98
N ILE A 64 4.87 12.02 3.50
CA ILE A 64 4.89 10.82 4.33
C ILE A 64 6.25 10.16 4.20
N GLU A 65 7.00 10.22 5.29
CA GLU A 65 8.28 9.54 5.42
C GLU A 65 8.09 8.21 6.12
N VAL A 66 8.50 7.13 5.47
CA VAL A 66 8.55 5.79 6.06
C VAL A 66 9.87 5.66 6.82
N LEU A 67 9.78 5.59 8.15
CA LEU A 67 10.95 5.45 9.02
C LEU A 67 11.42 3.99 9.15
N GLY A 68 10.49 3.05 8.97
CA GLY A 68 10.79 1.63 9.02
C GLY A 68 9.60 0.78 8.58
N HIS A 69 9.85 -0.48 8.26
CA HIS A 69 8.80 -1.45 8.04
C HIS A 69 9.21 -2.84 8.53
N ARG A 70 8.22 -3.62 8.94
CA ARG A 70 8.34 -5.05 9.26
C ARG A 70 7.34 -5.82 8.43
N THR A 71 7.77 -6.97 7.92
CA THR A 71 6.94 -7.84 7.09
C THR A 71 6.63 -9.13 7.84
N GLY A 72 5.39 -9.59 7.71
CA GLY A 72 4.99 -10.93 8.11
C GLY A 72 4.43 -11.72 6.94
N ASP A 73 3.80 -12.84 7.23
CA ASP A 73 3.00 -13.58 6.25
C ASP A 73 1.57 -13.05 6.30
N GLY A 74 1.20 -12.20 5.34
CA GLY A 74 -0.14 -11.61 5.26
C GLY A 74 -0.32 -10.26 5.97
N TYR A 75 0.75 -9.63 6.46
CA TYR A 75 0.68 -8.26 6.97
C TYR A 75 1.97 -7.46 6.76
N LEU A 76 1.83 -6.14 6.83
CA LEU A 76 2.91 -5.15 6.83
C LEU A 76 2.70 -4.20 8.00
N LEU A 77 3.74 -4.00 8.81
CA LEU A 77 3.77 -2.91 9.79
C LEU A 77 4.70 -1.82 9.25
N THR A 78 4.19 -0.62 9.06
CA THR A 78 4.97 0.54 8.61
C THR A 78 4.98 1.61 9.69
N SER A 79 6.18 2.01 10.10
CA SER A 79 6.37 3.09 11.06
C SER A 79 6.58 4.41 10.33
N LEU A 80 5.76 5.38 10.66
CA LEU A 80 5.89 6.78 10.29
C LEU A 80 6.37 7.59 11.51
N LYS A 81 6.55 8.90 11.35
CA LYS A 81 7.04 9.77 12.42
C LYS A 81 6.22 9.70 13.72
N ASP A 82 4.90 9.75 13.60
CA ASP A 82 4.00 9.90 14.75
C ASP A 82 2.97 8.75 14.85
N LEU A 83 3.05 7.73 13.99
CA LEU A 83 2.10 6.61 13.97
C LEU A 83 2.66 5.35 13.31
N ASP A 84 2.13 4.19 13.72
CA ASP A 84 2.34 2.91 13.06
C ASP A 84 1.08 2.50 12.27
N ILE A 85 1.26 2.01 11.04
CA ILE A 85 0.19 1.46 10.21
C ILE A 85 0.37 -0.05 10.09
N VAL A 86 -0.65 -0.80 10.50
CA VAL A 86 -0.75 -2.22 10.22
C VAL A 86 -1.64 -2.44 8.99
N CYS A 87 -1.07 -3.02 7.94
CA CYS A 87 -1.76 -3.33 6.69
C CYS A 87 -1.99 -4.84 6.58
N TYR A 88 -3.19 -5.24 6.18
CA TYR A 88 -3.60 -6.63 5.93
C TYR A 88 -4.56 -6.68 4.72
#